data_AF-X1INE1-F1
#
_entry.id   AF-X1INE1-F1
#
_cell.length_a   1.000
_cell.length_b   1.000
_cell.length_c   1.000
_cell.angle_alpha   90.00
_cell.angle_beta   90.00
_cell.angle_gamma   90.00
#
_symmetry.space_group_name_H-M   'P 1'
#
loop_
_entity.id
_entity.type
_entity.pdbx_description
1 polymer ?
#
loop_
_entity_poly.entity_id
_entity_poly.type
_entity_poly.pdbx_seq_one_letter_code
_entity_poly.pdbx_strand_id
1 'polypeptide(L)'
;MEKYDAIVVGSGSGMMIADAAVSSGMKVALVEMDKLGGTCLNRGCIPSKMVIYPADLVNQIKHAERLGVHAKIERIDFEHIMRRTREFVEHDRRPMEENIPKVEGLTYYPVRGEFVSDYTIKVGDKHITAEKIFLVTGSRPLIPAIKGLDKVEYVTSREVWDLDSRPMSMVIVGGGLIACEMAHFFNAMGTEVTMLSRSPRL
;
A
#
# COMPACT_ATOMS: atom_id res chain seq x y z
N MET A 1 16.61 -28.94 6.45
CA MET A 1 16.74 -27.46 6.53
C MET A 1 17.37 -26.99 5.24
N GLU A 2 16.69 -26.16 4.47
CA GLU A 2 17.19 -25.70 3.16
C GLU A 2 18.11 -24.48 3.37
N LYS A 3 19.30 -24.48 2.76
CA LYS A 3 20.25 -23.36 2.81
C LYS A 3 20.13 -22.49 1.55
N TYR A 4 20.18 -21.18 1.76
CA TYR A 4 20.22 -20.13 0.75
C TYR A 4 21.44 -19.24 0.99
N ASP A 5 21.88 -18.52 -0.04
CA ASP A 5 22.93 -17.51 0.08
C ASP A 5 22.38 -16.22 0.70
N ALA A 6 21.11 -15.91 0.40
CA ALA A 6 20.36 -14.81 1.01
C ALA A 6 18.88 -15.15 1.22
N ILE A 7 18.32 -14.70 2.34
CA ILE A 7 16.86 -14.66 2.57
C ILE A 7 16.42 -13.20 2.58
N VAL A 8 15.40 -12.87 1.79
CA VAL A 8 14.75 -11.55 1.79
C VAL A 8 13.32 -11.72 2.32
N VAL A 9 13.02 -11.06 3.43
CA VAL A 9 11.68 -11.09 4.06
C VAL A 9 10.95 -9.80 3.74
N GLY A 10 9.94 -9.88 2.87
CA GLY A 10 9.15 -8.78 2.36
C GLY A 10 9.46 -8.43 0.90
N SER A 11 8.41 -8.37 0.08
CA SER A 11 8.44 -8.13 -1.38
C SER A 11 8.10 -6.69 -1.79
N GLY A 12 8.13 -5.76 -0.84
CA GLY A 12 8.10 -4.33 -1.14
C GLY A 12 9.42 -3.90 -1.78
N SER A 13 10.11 -2.96 -1.16
CA SER A 13 11.47 -2.58 -1.59
C SER A 13 12.47 -3.75 -1.54
N GLY A 14 12.16 -4.84 -0.83
CA GLY A 14 12.98 -6.05 -0.78
C GLY A 14 13.16 -6.74 -2.14
N MET A 15 12.24 -6.51 -3.10
CA MET A 15 12.42 -7.02 -4.47
C MET A 15 13.72 -6.52 -5.12
N MET A 16 14.16 -5.29 -4.82
CA MET A 16 15.43 -4.77 -5.35
C MET A 16 16.63 -5.56 -4.79
N ILE A 17 16.54 -6.01 -3.55
CA ILE A 17 17.59 -6.83 -2.92
C ILE A 17 17.59 -8.24 -3.52
N ALA A 18 16.40 -8.83 -3.66
CA ALA A 18 16.26 -10.16 -4.24
C ALA A 18 16.77 -10.18 -5.70
N ASP A 19 16.38 -9.20 -6.50
CA ASP A 19 16.82 -9.05 -7.89
C ASP A 19 18.34 -8.88 -8.02
N ALA A 20 18.94 -8.01 -7.20
CA ALA A 20 20.39 -7.80 -7.22
C ALA A 20 21.16 -9.06 -6.78
N ALA A 21 20.65 -9.81 -5.79
CA ALA A 21 21.27 -11.03 -5.31
C ALA A 21 21.17 -12.16 -6.36
N VAL A 22 20.01 -12.37 -6.96
CA VAL A 22 19.82 -13.35 -8.06
C VAL A 22 20.71 -13.00 -9.25
N SER A 23 20.73 -11.72 -9.65
CA SER A 23 21.59 -11.22 -10.74
C SER A 23 23.08 -11.40 -10.47
N SER A 24 23.47 -11.55 -9.21
CA SER A 24 24.85 -11.87 -8.78
C SER A 24 25.12 -13.37 -8.69
N GLY A 25 24.20 -14.22 -9.16
CA GLY A 25 24.31 -15.68 -9.14
C GLY A 25 24.01 -16.33 -7.78
N MET A 26 23.44 -15.59 -6.82
CA MET A 26 23.10 -16.14 -5.50
C MET A 26 21.80 -16.94 -5.55
N LYS A 27 21.73 -18.00 -4.75
CA LYS A 27 20.48 -18.71 -4.45
C LYS A 27 19.70 -17.95 -3.38
N VAL A 28 18.56 -17.37 -3.76
CA VAL A 28 17.77 -16.46 -2.92
C VAL A 28 16.44 -17.10 -2.50
N ALA A 29 16.07 -16.93 -1.25
CA ALA A 29 14.70 -17.16 -0.79
C ALA A 29 13.99 -15.80 -0.60
N LEU A 30 12.85 -15.62 -1.27
CA LEU A 30 11.97 -14.48 -1.07
C LEU A 30 10.75 -14.93 -0.25
N VAL A 31 10.52 -14.31 0.90
CA VAL A 31 9.41 -14.63 1.81
C VAL A 31 8.44 -13.45 1.85
N GLU A 32 7.19 -13.67 1.46
CA GLU A 32 6.13 -12.66 1.48
C GLU A 32 4.83 -13.24 2.04
N MET A 33 4.18 -12.53 2.96
CA MET A 33 2.95 -12.98 3.61
C MET A 33 1.66 -12.35 3.04
N ASP A 34 1.79 -11.33 2.20
CA ASP A 34 0.70 -10.57 1.59
C ASP A 34 0.90 -10.51 0.05
N LYS A 35 0.35 -9.50 -0.61
CA LYS A 35 0.52 -9.27 -2.06
C LYS A 35 1.95 -8.86 -2.41
N LEU A 36 2.45 -9.36 -3.55
CA LEU A 36 3.73 -8.93 -4.12
C LEU A 36 3.75 -7.43 -4.44
N GLY A 37 4.91 -6.79 -4.32
CA GLY A 37 5.08 -5.34 -4.52
C GLY A 37 4.84 -4.49 -3.26
N GLY A 38 4.45 -5.14 -2.15
CA GLY A 38 4.35 -4.51 -0.83
C GLY A 38 3.41 -3.31 -0.76
N THR A 39 3.68 -2.38 0.16
CA THR A 39 2.75 -1.27 0.45
C THR A 39 2.60 -0.31 -0.72
N CYS A 40 3.73 0.10 -1.34
CA CYS A 40 3.75 1.14 -2.37
C CYS A 40 2.79 0.84 -3.53
N LEU A 41 2.90 -0.37 -4.09
CA LEU A 41 2.06 -0.82 -5.19
C LEU A 41 0.62 -1.04 -4.76
N ASN A 42 0.41 -1.76 -3.67
CA ASN A 42 -0.91 -2.32 -3.37
C ASN A 42 -1.86 -1.37 -2.65
N ARG A 43 -1.35 -0.47 -1.81
CA ARG A 43 -2.18 0.31 -0.85
C ARG A 43 -1.57 1.65 -0.44
N GLY A 44 -0.48 2.05 -1.08
CA GLY A 44 0.30 3.23 -0.72
C GLY A 44 0.37 4.21 -1.88
N CYS A 45 1.58 4.49 -2.34
CA CYS A 45 1.87 5.54 -3.30
C CYS A 45 1.09 5.38 -4.60
N ILE A 46 1.07 4.19 -5.21
CA ILE A 46 0.42 3.99 -6.51
C ILE A 46 -1.08 4.31 -6.45
N PRO A 47 -1.88 3.66 -5.57
CA PRO A 47 -3.30 3.99 -5.50
C PRO A 47 -3.55 5.41 -5.00
N SER A 48 -2.74 5.96 -4.08
CA SER A 48 -2.95 7.33 -3.61
C SER A 48 -2.76 8.36 -4.73
N LYS A 49 -1.75 8.21 -5.57
CA LYS A 49 -1.54 9.14 -6.70
C LYS A 49 -2.56 8.95 -7.82
N MET A 50 -3.06 7.74 -8.02
CA MET A 50 -4.14 7.47 -8.98
C MET A 50 -5.44 8.21 -8.62
N VAL A 51 -5.75 8.35 -7.33
CA VAL A 51 -6.96 9.05 -6.85
C VAL A 51 -6.75 10.55 -6.62
N ILE A 52 -5.54 10.98 -6.25
CA ILE A 52 -5.21 12.40 -6.06
C ILE A 52 -5.32 13.18 -7.39
N TYR A 53 -4.91 12.58 -8.52
CA TYR A 53 -4.98 13.28 -9.79
C TYR A 53 -6.41 13.73 -10.18
N PRO A 54 -7.46 12.87 -10.11
CA PRO A 54 -8.85 13.31 -10.23
C PRO A 54 -9.25 14.40 -9.23
N ALA A 55 -8.77 14.34 -7.97
CA ALA A 55 -9.06 15.38 -6.98
C ALA A 55 -8.45 16.74 -7.35
N ASP A 56 -7.22 16.74 -7.87
CA ASP A 56 -6.56 17.94 -8.37
C ASP A 56 -7.35 18.55 -9.52
N LEU A 57 -7.81 17.73 -10.47
CA LEU A 57 -8.65 18.20 -11.59
C LEU A 57 -9.96 18.83 -11.07
N VAL A 58 -10.63 18.19 -10.12
CA VAL A 58 -11.85 18.72 -9.52
C VAL A 58 -11.60 20.08 -8.86
N ASN A 59 -10.52 20.20 -8.08
CA ASN A 59 -10.18 21.46 -7.42
C ASN A 59 -9.75 22.55 -8.42
N GLN A 60 -9.04 22.19 -9.49
CA GLN A 60 -8.72 23.12 -10.56
C GLN A 60 -9.98 23.69 -11.22
N ILE A 61 -10.96 22.83 -11.56
CA ILE A 61 -12.23 23.27 -12.16
C ILE A 61 -13.01 24.16 -11.19
N LYS A 62 -13.10 23.79 -9.90
CA LYS A 62 -13.76 24.60 -8.86
C LYS A 62 -13.19 26.01 -8.71
N HIS A 63 -11.89 26.18 -9.01
CA HIS A 63 -11.19 27.45 -8.89
C HIS A 63 -10.85 28.08 -10.24
N ALA A 64 -11.41 27.59 -11.35
CA ALA A 64 -11.07 28.03 -12.70
C ALA A 64 -11.53 29.47 -12.99
N GLU A 65 -12.62 29.92 -12.36
CA GLU A 65 -13.21 31.24 -12.60
C GLU A 65 -12.26 32.39 -12.26
N ARG A 66 -11.39 32.22 -11.25
CA ARG A 66 -10.36 33.23 -10.90
C ARG A 66 -9.35 33.47 -12.03
N LEU A 67 -9.30 32.56 -13.00
CA LEU A 67 -8.46 32.63 -14.19
C LEU A 67 -9.26 33.02 -15.44
N GLY A 68 -10.54 33.38 -15.29
CA GLY A 68 -11.43 33.72 -16.41
C GLY A 68 -11.99 32.50 -17.16
N VAL A 69 -11.84 31.29 -16.62
CA VAL A 69 -12.37 30.06 -17.23
C VAL A 69 -13.65 29.64 -16.51
N HIS A 70 -14.76 29.60 -17.24
CA HIS A 70 -16.04 29.13 -16.72
C HIS A 70 -16.22 27.64 -17.07
N ALA A 71 -16.20 26.80 -16.05
CA ALA A 71 -16.41 25.35 -16.17
C ALA A 71 -17.25 24.84 -15.00
N LYS A 72 -18.05 23.80 -15.25
CA LYS A 72 -18.92 23.17 -14.25
C LYS A 72 -18.69 21.67 -14.25
N ILE A 73 -18.61 21.08 -13.05
CA ILE A 73 -18.59 19.63 -12.88
C ILE A 73 -20.04 19.14 -12.82
N GLU A 74 -20.45 18.33 -13.78
CA GLU A 74 -21.81 17.77 -13.83
C GLU A 74 -21.97 16.57 -12.90
N ARG A 75 -20.97 15.67 -12.88
CA ARG A 75 -20.95 14.46 -12.05
C ARG A 75 -19.52 14.03 -11.77
N ILE A 76 -19.29 13.51 -10.56
CA ILE A 76 -18.06 12.80 -10.18
C ILE A 76 -18.41 11.33 -10.00
N ASP A 77 -17.79 10.46 -10.80
CA ASP A 77 -18.00 9.01 -10.74
C ASP A 77 -16.96 8.37 -9.81
N PHE A 78 -17.26 8.37 -8.51
CA PHE A 78 -16.37 7.83 -7.48
C PHE A 78 -16.07 6.35 -7.71
N GLU A 79 -17.10 5.54 -7.97
CA GLU A 79 -16.98 4.11 -8.24
C GLU A 79 -16.03 3.83 -9.41
N HIS A 80 -16.14 4.59 -10.50
CA HIS A 80 -15.24 4.47 -11.64
C HIS A 80 -13.80 4.84 -11.28
N ILE A 81 -13.57 5.91 -10.52
CA ILE A 81 -12.22 6.32 -10.08
C ILE A 81 -11.57 5.22 -9.23
N MET A 82 -12.31 4.66 -8.27
CA MET A 82 -11.82 3.60 -7.39
C MET A 82 -11.55 2.32 -8.18
N ARG A 83 -12.46 1.93 -9.08
CA ARG A 83 -12.29 0.77 -9.95
C ARG A 83 -11.06 0.91 -10.87
N ARG A 84 -10.90 2.04 -11.56
CA ARG A 84 -9.70 2.33 -12.38
C ARG A 84 -8.42 2.20 -11.57
N THR A 85 -8.43 2.67 -10.33
CA THR A 85 -7.28 2.58 -9.43
C THR A 85 -6.94 1.13 -9.10
N ARG A 86 -7.94 0.32 -8.74
CA ARG A 86 -7.75 -1.11 -8.45
C ARG A 86 -7.32 -1.92 -9.68
N GLU A 87 -7.91 -1.64 -10.84
CA GLU A 87 -7.53 -2.25 -12.12
C GLU A 87 -6.06 -1.96 -12.47
N PHE A 88 -5.58 -0.73 -12.20
CA PHE A 88 -4.18 -0.38 -12.43
C PHE A 88 -3.23 -1.11 -11.48
N VAL A 89 -3.54 -1.16 -10.18
CA VAL A 89 -2.74 -1.92 -9.21
C VAL A 89 -2.69 -3.40 -9.58
N GLU A 90 -3.81 -3.95 -10.01
CA GLU A 90 -3.89 -5.35 -10.44
C GLU A 90 -3.08 -5.63 -11.71
N HIS A 91 -3.14 -4.73 -12.69
CA HIS A 91 -2.37 -4.82 -13.92
C HIS A 91 -0.86 -4.93 -13.64
N ASP A 92 -0.36 -4.16 -12.68
CA ASP A 92 1.07 -4.15 -12.34
C ASP A 92 1.47 -5.32 -11.42
N ARG A 93 0.57 -5.75 -10.52
CA ARG A 93 0.82 -6.84 -9.57
C ARG A 93 0.77 -8.22 -10.22
N ARG A 94 -0.21 -8.49 -11.09
CA ARG A 94 -0.45 -9.82 -11.65
C ARG A 94 0.78 -10.40 -12.39
N PRO A 95 1.50 -9.65 -13.24
CA PRO A 95 2.74 -10.15 -13.85
C PRO A 95 3.82 -10.51 -12.83
N MET A 96 3.90 -9.82 -11.69
CA MET A 96 4.84 -10.18 -10.63
C MET A 96 4.51 -11.56 -10.07
N GLU A 97 3.24 -11.82 -9.78
CA GLU A 97 2.77 -13.10 -9.21
C GLU A 97 2.92 -14.27 -10.18
N GLU A 98 2.76 -14.01 -11.48
CA GLU A 98 2.93 -15.01 -12.51
C GLU A 98 4.40 -15.35 -12.81
N ASN A 99 5.32 -14.39 -12.62
CA ASN A 99 6.71 -14.52 -13.06
C ASN A 99 7.72 -14.76 -11.93
N ILE A 100 7.52 -14.19 -10.73
CA ILE A 100 8.43 -14.37 -9.59
C ILE A 100 8.67 -15.85 -9.24
N PRO A 101 7.65 -16.73 -9.21
CA PRO A 101 7.85 -18.16 -8.95
C PRO A 101 8.69 -18.89 -10.02
N LYS A 102 8.89 -18.28 -11.19
CA LYS A 102 9.60 -18.86 -12.34
C LYS A 102 11.03 -18.34 -12.48
N VAL A 103 11.46 -17.40 -11.63
CA VAL A 103 12.80 -16.81 -11.68
C VAL A 103 13.83 -17.86 -11.25
N GLU A 104 14.77 -18.17 -12.14
CA GLU A 104 15.88 -19.06 -11.83
C GLU A 104 16.76 -18.45 -10.72
N GLY A 105 17.20 -19.28 -9.76
CA GLY A 105 17.97 -18.81 -8.60
C GLY A 105 17.14 -18.18 -7.48
N LEU A 106 15.82 -17.99 -7.67
CA LEU A 106 14.92 -17.48 -6.65
C LEU A 106 13.87 -18.52 -6.25
N THR A 107 13.73 -18.78 -4.95
CA THR A 107 12.62 -19.56 -4.41
C THR A 107 11.66 -18.64 -3.68
N TYR A 108 10.41 -18.62 -4.14
CA TYR A 108 9.36 -17.78 -3.57
C TYR A 108 8.52 -18.55 -2.53
N TYR A 109 8.36 -17.96 -1.35
CA TYR A 109 7.57 -18.47 -0.24
C TYR A 109 6.42 -17.47 0.06
N PRO A 110 5.20 -17.72 -0.45
CA PRO A 110 4.01 -16.88 -0.21
C PRO A 110 3.40 -17.14 1.17
N VAL A 111 4.21 -17.07 2.23
CA VAL A 111 3.83 -17.33 3.61
C VAL A 111 4.54 -16.38 4.56
N ARG A 112 4.02 -16.27 5.78
CA ARG A 112 4.72 -15.57 6.87
C ARG A 112 5.96 -16.33 7.29
N GLY A 113 7.09 -15.61 7.35
CA GLY A 113 8.33 -16.08 7.96
C GLY A 113 8.37 -15.77 9.45
N GLU A 114 8.88 -16.72 10.25
CA GLU A 114 9.11 -16.57 11.68
C GLU A 114 10.50 -17.09 12.06
N PHE A 115 11.30 -16.29 12.78
CA PHE A 115 12.56 -16.78 13.34
C PHE A 115 12.26 -17.80 14.44
N VAL A 116 12.83 -18.99 14.33
CA VAL A 116 12.74 -20.05 15.34
C VAL A 116 14.07 -20.30 16.04
N SER A 117 15.16 -19.78 15.49
CA SER A 117 16.48 -19.71 16.09
C SER A 117 17.31 -18.67 15.34
N ASP A 118 18.55 -18.48 15.77
CA ASP A 118 19.53 -17.69 15.01
C ASP A 118 19.61 -18.17 13.56
N TYR A 119 19.49 -17.21 12.64
CA TYR A 119 19.57 -17.42 11.19
C TYR A 119 18.62 -18.47 10.60
N THR A 120 17.60 -18.93 11.34
CA THR A 120 16.66 -19.94 10.86
C THR A 120 15.24 -19.41 10.90
N ILE A 121 14.60 -19.41 9.73
CA ILE A 121 13.24 -18.92 9.53
C ILE A 121 12.35 -20.11 9.16
N LYS A 122 11.23 -20.25 9.87
CA LYS A 122 10.13 -21.14 9.49
C LYS A 122 9.26 -20.46 8.44
N VAL A 123 9.00 -21.16 7.34
CA VAL A 123 8.13 -20.73 6.22
C VAL A 123 7.16 -21.87 5.89
N GLY A 124 5.92 -21.75 6.38
CA GLY A 124 4.96 -22.87 6.38
C GLY A 124 5.51 -24.04 7.21
N ASP A 125 5.61 -25.22 6.60
CA ASP A 125 6.16 -26.43 7.25
C ASP A 125 7.69 -26.58 7.08
N LYS A 126 8.32 -25.66 6.35
CA LYS A 126 9.76 -25.72 6.05
C LYS A 126 10.56 -24.82 6.98
N HIS A 127 11.83 -25.19 7.15
CA HIS A 127 12.84 -24.39 7.83
C HIS A 127 13.94 -24.05 6.84
N ILE A 128 14.20 -22.75 6.69
CA ILE A 128 15.21 -22.19 5.79
C ILE A 128 16.26 -21.41 6.59
N THR A 129 17.48 -21.35 6.07
CA THR A 129 18.59 -20.61 6.69
C THR A 129 19.49 -19.94 5.65
N ALA A 130 20.11 -18.84 6.02
CA ALA A 130 21.14 -18.15 5.24
C ALA A 130 22.04 -17.32 6.15
N GLU A 131 23.28 -17.07 5.71
CA GLU A 131 24.21 -16.18 6.41
C GLU A 131 23.78 -14.70 6.27
N LYS A 132 23.10 -14.36 5.17
CA LYS A 132 22.55 -13.02 4.91
C LYS A 132 21.03 -13.07 4.96
N ILE A 133 20.44 -12.34 5.90
CA ILE A 133 18.99 -12.24 6.03
C ILE A 133 18.60 -10.76 6.04
N PHE A 134 17.83 -10.34 5.05
CA PHE A 134 17.35 -8.98 4.88
C PHE A 134 15.91 -8.88 5.37
N LEU A 135 15.69 -8.09 6.42
CA LEU A 135 14.37 -7.81 6.97
C LEU A 135 13.81 -6.54 6.32
N VAL A 136 12.93 -6.71 5.35
CA VAL A 136 12.30 -5.64 4.57
C VAL A 136 10.78 -5.72 4.72
N THR A 137 10.34 -5.94 5.95
CA THR A 137 8.94 -6.23 6.32
C THR A 137 8.01 -5.03 6.27
N GLY A 138 8.54 -3.83 6.03
CA GLY A 138 7.77 -2.60 5.92
C GLY A 138 7.19 -2.12 7.26
N SER A 139 5.99 -1.52 7.21
CA SER A 139 5.31 -0.96 8.37
C SER A 139 3.80 -1.25 8.29
N ARG A 140 3.07 -0.94 9.36
CA ARG A 140 1.61 -1.07 9.43
C ARG A 140 0.98 0.17 10.08
N PRO A 141 -0.26 0.52 9.74
CA PRO A 141 -0.98 1.61 10.40
C PRO A 141 -1.03 1.42 11.91
N LEU A 142 -0.75 2.50 12.65
CA LEU A 142 -0.94 2.53 14.10
C LEU A 142 -2.40 2.86 14.40
N ILE A 143 -3.06 2.02 15.19
CA ILE A 143 -4.40 2.32 15.71
C ILE A 143 -4.24 3.09 17.03
N PRO A 144 -4.73 4.33 17.13
CA PRO A 144 -4.58 5.12 18.36
C PRO A 144 -5.46 4.55 19.48
N ALA A 145 -4.98 4.63 20.71
CA ALA A 145 -5.70 4.17 21.91
C ALA A 145 -6.82 5.14 22.32
N ILE A 146 -7.85 5.26 21.48
CA ILE A 146 -9.04 6.07 21.73
C ILE A 146 -10.12 5.16 22.30
N LYS A 147 -10.65 5.51 23.48
CA LYS A 147 -11.71 4.74 24.14
C LYS A 147 -12.94 4.61 23.21
N GLY A 148 -13.33 3.38 22.91
CA GLY A 148 -14.50 3.08 22.08
C GLY A 148 -14.22 3.01 20.58
N LEU A 149 -12.98 3.27 20.12
CA LEU A 149 -12.61 3.12 18.72
C LEU A 149 -12.73 1.66 18.24
N ASP A 150 -12.54 0.70 19.15
CA ASP A 150 -12.75 -0.73 18.93
C ASP A 150 -14.22 -1.13 18.72
N LYS A 151 -15.16 -0.21 19.00
CA LYS A 151 -16.61 -0.44 18.92
C LYS A 151 -17.25 0.20 17.69
N VAL A 152 -16.45 0.84 16.84
CA VAL A 152 -16.91 1.49 15.62
C VAL A 152 -16.17 0.92 14.43
N GLU A 153 -16.84 0.90 13.28
CA GLU A 153 -16.17 0.57 12.03
C GLU A 153 -15.25 1.72 11.64
N TYR A 154 -13.99 1.39 11.35
CA TYR A 154 -13.01 2.33 10.82
C TYR A 154 -12.21 1.65 9.72
N VAL A 155 -11.69 2.46 8.80
CA VAL A 155 -10.74 2.04 7.78
C VAL A 155 -9.40 2.68 8.07
N THR A 156 -8.32 2.05 7.62
CA THR A 156 -6.98 2.62 7.67
C THR A 156 -6.49 2.92 6.25
N SER A 157 -5.25 3.41 6.12
CA SER A 157 -4.59 3.52 4.81
C SER A 157 -4.42 2.18 4.09
N ARG A 158 -4.64 1.05 4.77
CA ARG A 158 -4.60 -0.27 4.14
C ARG A 158 -5.85 -0.57 3.30
N GLU A 159 -7.04 -0.16 3.76
CA GLU A 159 -8.33 -0.54 3.16
C GLU A 159 -9.06 0.65 2.49
N VAL A 160 -8.66 1.89 2.75
CA VAL A 160 -9.42 3.07 2.29
C VAL A 160 -9.59 3.15 0.76
N TRP A 161 -8.65 2.57 0.01
CA TRP A 161 -8.70 2.52 -1.46
C TRP A 161 -9.58 1.39 -2.01
N ASP A 162 -10.15 0.57 -1.12
CA ASP A 162 -11.09 -0.49 -1.45
C ASP A 162 -12.55 -0.08 -1.24
N LEU A 163 -12.80 1.15 -0.77
CA LEU A 163 -14.17 1.68 -0.66
C LEU A 163 -14.87 1.66 -2.01
N ASP A 164 -16.06 1.06 -2.07
CA ASP A 164 -16.87 1.00 -3.28
C ASP A 164 -17.75 2.24 -3.44
N SER A 165 -18.26 2.78 -2.34
CA SER A 165 -19.11 3.96 -2.35
C SER A 165 -18.44 5.13 -1.65
N ARG A 166 -18.76 6.33 -2.12
CA ARG A 166 -18.30 7.57 -1.50
C ARG A 166 -19.04 7.77 -0.17
N PRO A 167 -18.34 7.93 0.97
CA PRO A 167 -19.01 8.29 2.21
C PRO A 167 -19.64 9.68 2.12
N MET A 168 -20.77 9.88 2.81
CA MET A 168 -21.36 11.23 2.94
C MET A 168 -20.45 12.15 3.75
N SER A 169 -19.90 11.62 4.85
CA SER A 169 -18.98 12.31 5.75
C SER A 169 -17.88 11.37 6.24
N MET A 170 -16.71 11.90 6.58
CA MET A 170 -15.56 11.15 7.09
C MET A 170 -14.81 11.93 8.17
N VAL A 171 -14.47 11.28 9.27
CA VAL A 171 -13.52 11.78 10.27
C VAL A 171 -12.16 11.13 10.02
N ILE A 172 -11.12 11.93 9.84
CA ILE A 172 -9.74 11.46 9.66
C ILE A 172 -8.95 11.78 10.93
N VAL A 173 -8.49 10.74 11.62
CA VAL A 173 -7.67 10.87 12.84
C VAL A 173 -6.20 10.87 12.45
N GLY A 174 -5.63 12.06 12.30
CA GLY A 174 -4.24 12.29 11.92
C GLY A 174 -4.08 13.61 11.16
N GLY A 175 -2.91 14.24 11.30
CA GLY A 175 -2.55 15.47 10.57
C GLY A 175 -1.33 15.33 9.67
N GLY A 176 -0.81 14.10 9.50
CA GLY A 176 0.35 13.84 8.64
C GLY A 176 -0.02 13.76 7.16
N LEU A 177 0.99 13.60 6.30
CA LEU A 177 0.82 13.60 4.84
C LEU A 177 -0.28 12.64 4.34
N ILE A 178 -0.37 11.43 4.89
CA ILE A 178 -1.36 10.43 4.48
C ILE A 178 -2.77 10.93 4.76
N ALA A 179 -2.98 11.54 5.94
CA ALA A 179 -4.26 12.10 6.33
C ALA A 179 -4.65 13.30 5.45
N CYS A 180 -3.69 14.17 5.14
CA CYS A 180 -3.92 15.32 4.25
C CYS A 180 -4.25 14.88 2.82
N GLU A 181 -3.56 13.88 2.29
CA GLU A 181 -3.83 13.31 0.96
C GLU A 181 -5.23 12.69 0.88
N MET A 182 -5.63 11.92 1.90
CA MET A 182 -6.98 11.38 1.99
C MET A 182 -8.03 12.48 2.11
N ALA A 183 -7.79 13.47 2.97
CA ALA A 183 -8.71 14.59 3.17
C ALA A 183 -8.94 15.35 1.87
N HIS A 184 -7.87 15.65 1.14
CA HIS A 184 -7.92 16.28 -0.18
C HIS A 184 -8.76 15.47 -1.16
N PHE A 185 -8.48 14.17 -1.30
CA PHE A 185 -9.22 13.31 -2.21
C PHE A 185 -10.72 13.24 -1.84
N PHE A 186 -11.05 12.83 -0.61
CA PHE A 186 -12.44 12.62 -0.22
C PHE A 186 -13.25 13.92 -0.26
N ASN A 187 -12.67 15.05 0.14
CA ASN A 187 -13.34 16.34 0.06
C ASN A 187 -13.57 16.77 -1.40
N ALA A 188 -12.58 16.59 -2.27
CA ALA A 188 -12.74 16.89 -3.69
C ALA A 188 -13.89 16.06 -4.30
N MET A 189 -14.02 14.79 -3.91
CA MET A 189 -15.11 13.91 -4.36
C MET A 189 -16.48 14.27 -3.77
N GLY A 190 -16.56 15.20 -2.81
CA GLY A 190 -17.81 15.68 -2.20
C GLY A 190 -18.15 15.08 -0.84
N THR A 191 -17.21 14.40 -0.18
CA THR A 191 -17.34 13.94 1.21
C THR A 191 -17.14 15.13 2.16
N GLU A 192 -17.97 15.25 3.18
CA GLU A 192 -17.72 16.17 4.29
C GLU A 192 -16.59 15.61 5.17
N VAL A 193 -15.42 16.23 5.12
CA VAL A 193 -14.22 15.73 5.83
C VAL A 193 -13.93 16.57 7.06
N THR A 194 -13.81 15.91 8.21
CA THR A 194 -13.28 16.51 9.45
C THR A 194 -11.94 15.87 9.79
N MET A 195 -10.89 16.67 9.96
CA MET A 195 -9.58 16.19 10.39
C MET A 195 -9.36 16.46 11.88
N LEU A 196 -8.89 15.44 12.61
CA LEU A 196 -8.50 15.53 14.01
C LEU A 196 -6.98 15.34 14.11
N SER A 197 -6.27 16.39 14.51
CA SER A 197 -4.84 16.33 14.78
C SER A 197 -4.57 16.55 16.27
N ARG A 198 -3.67 15.73 16.84
CA ARG A 198 -3.16 15.96 18.20
C ARG A 198 -2.26 17.20 18.26
N SER A 199 -1.57 17.49 17.16
CA SER A 199 -0.64 18.61 17.07
C SER A 199 -1.42 19.93 16.92
N PRO A 200 -0.89 21.05 17.45
CA PRO A 200 -1.55 22.36 17.33
C PRO A 200 -1.55 22.92 15.91
N ARG A 201 -0.81 22.28 14.99
CA ARG A 201 -0.72 22.62 13.56
C ARG A 201 -0.67 21.33 12.74
N LEU A 202 -1.08 21.45 11.47
CA LEU A 202 -0.77 20.47 10.43
C LEU A 202 0.68 20.63 9.98
#